data_AF-A0A832FU46-F1
#
_entry.id   AF-A0A832FU46-F1
#
_cell.length_a   1.000
_cell.length_b   1.000
_cell.length_c   1.000
_cell.angle_alpha   90.00
_cell.angle_beta   90.00
_cell.angle_gamma   90.00
#
_symmetry.space_group_name_H-M   'P 1'
#
loop_
_entity.id
_entity.type
_entity.pdbx_description
1 polymer ?
#
loop_
_entity_poly.entity_id
_entity_poly.type
_entity_poly.pdbx_seq_one_letter_code
_entity_poly.pdbx_strand_id
1 'polypeptide(L)'
;MSFIARSFYNSADGVFIAGCRLNECSYITHGNFYALNMTLLFKRIMEYIGLNPERLHIEFMTSSDAQHFAETVNNFSERIRLLGLLGAKENLSDEEIKERLYRIITLIPYIKIAEREKLKLKINNPDEWDKIFTLEYVKNLIESAPSYWIDPEKCSACTLCAQRCPVSAIDGGKNKIH
;
A
#
# COMPACT_ATOMS: atom_id res chain seq x y z
N MET A 1 4.56 -2.45 0.57
CA MET A 1 3.50 -1.45 0.77
C MET A 1 3.72 -0.54 1.97
N SER A 2 4.25 -0.97 3.12
CA SER A 2 4.48 -0.06 4.28
C SER A 2 5.31 1.19 3.94
N PHE A 3 6.37 1.04 3.14
CA PHE A 3 7.15 2.19 2.65
C PHE A 3 6.32 3.13 1.76
N ILE A 4 5.53 2.59 0.84
CA ILE A 4 4.65 3.36 -0.05
C ILE A 4 3.65 4.17 0.78
N ALA A 5 2.92 3.52 1.70
CA ALA A 5 1.94 4.17 2.55
C ALA A 5 2.57 5.25 3.43
N ARG A 6 3.74 4.97 4.01
CA ARG A 6 4.48 5.93 4.84
C ARG A 6 4.96 7.14 4.04
N SER A 7 5.38 6.96 2.79
CA SER A 7 5.77 8.08 1.92
C SER A 7 4.61 9.05 1.70
N PHE A 8 3.42 8.54 1.34
CA PHE A 8 2.23 9.38 1.17
C PHE A 8 1.76 9.99 2.50
N TYR A 9 1.87 9.25 3.61
CA TYR A 9 1.53 9.78 4.94
C TYR A 9 2.43 10.95 5.34
N ASN A 10 3.67 10.96 4.85
CA ASN A 10 4.63 12.05 4.98
C ASN A 10 4.54 13.07 3.83
N SER A 11 3.38 13.17 3.16
CA SER A 11 3.07 14.18 2.13
C SER A 11 3.93 14.09 0.85
N ALA A 12 4.41 12.91 0.47
CA ALA A 12 5.01 12.73 -0.87
C ALA A 12 3.94 12.85 -1.97
N ASP A 13 4.19 13.65 -3.00
CA ASP A 13 3.24 13.85 -4.12
C ASP A 13 3.19 12.65 -5.08
N GLY A 14 4.27 11.87 -5.12
CA GLY A 14 4.38 10.65 -5.91
C GLY A 14 5.49 9.73 -5.40
N VAL A 15 5.34 8.43 -5.69
CA VAL A 15 6.30 7.38 -5.35
C VAL A 15 6.67 6.61 -6.61
N PHE A 16 7.97 6.56 -6.92
CA PHE A 16 8.52 5.79 -8.03
C PHE A 16 9.28 4.57 -7.50
N ILE A 17 9.07 3.42 -8.13
CA ILE A 17 9.73 2.15 -7.79
C ILE A 17 10.43 1.65 -9.05
N ALA A 18 11.72 1.34 -8.94
CA ALA A 18 12.46 0.65 -10.01
C ALA A 18 12.86 -0.75 -9.55
N GLY A 19 12.81 -1.72 -10.46
CA GLY A 19 13.28 -3.08 -10.22
C GLY A 19 13.93 -3.71 -11.45
N CYS A 20 14.59 -4.85 -11.25
CA CYS A 20 15.08 -5.68 -12.36
C CYS A 20 13.92 -6.16 -13.23
N ARG A 21 14.14 -6.28 -14.56
CA ARG A 21 13.20 -6.93 -15.48
C ARG A 21 12.58 -8.20 -14.91
N LEU A 22 11.29 -8.37 -15.15
CA LEU A 22 10.57 -9.58 -14.72
C LEU A 22 11.27 -10.81 -15.30
N ASN A 23 11.38 -11.87 -14.50
CA ASN A 23 12.20 -13.08 -14.77
C ASN A 23 13.73 -12.89 -14.78
N GLU A 24 14.25 -11.67 -14.71
CA GLU A 24 15.70 -11.37 -14.65
C GLU A 24 16.14 -10.92 -13.23
N CYS A 25 15.36 -11.27 -12.20
CA CYS A 25 15.72 -10.95 -10.83
C CYS A 25 16.98 -11.73 -10.42
N SER A 26 18.00 -11.03 -9.90
CA SER A 26 19.21 -11.65 -9.37
C SER A 26 18.96 -12.53 -8.14
N TYR A 27 17.78 -12.41 -7.52
CA TYR A 27 17.38 -13.19 -6.35
C TYR A 27 16.39 -14.29 -6.75
N ILE A 28 16.67 -15.52 -6.32
CA ILE A 28 15.88 -16.75 -6.60
C ILE A 28 14.42 -16.62 -6.14
N THR A 29 14.17 -15.81 -5.11
CA THR A 29 12.82 -15.55 -4.59
C THR A 29 11.96 -14.72 -5.55
N HIS A 30 12.54 -14.17 -6.62
CA HIS A 30 11.89 -13.31 -7.61
C HIS A 30 11.06 -12.18 -6.98
N GLY A 31 11.72 -11.41 -6.09
CA GLY A 31 11.07 -10.33 -5.34
C GLY A 31 10.47 -9.21 -6.21
N ASN A 32 10.85 -9.11 -7.48
CA ASN A 32 10.29 -8.15 -8.43
C ASN A 32 8.80 -8.42 -8.76
N PHE A 33 8.37 -9.68 -8.85
CA PHE A 33 6.93 -10.00 -8.97
C PHE A 33 6.16 -9.62 -7.71
N TYR A 34 6.74 -9.86 -6.54
CA TYR A 34 6.11 -9.45 -5.28
C TYR A 34 6.00 -7.92 -5.23
N ALA A 35 7.03 -7.18 -5.65
CA ALA A 35 6.99 -5.72 -5.74
C ALA A 35 5.94 -5.23 -6.74
N LEU A 36 5.79 -5.89 -7.89
CA LEU A 36 4.73 -5.63 -8.87
C LEU A 36 3.35 -5.78 -8.23
N ASN A 37 3.04 -6.97 -7.72
CA ASN A 37 1.72 -7.27 -7.17
C ASN A 37 1.35 -6.36 -6.00
N MET A 38 2.33 -6.05 -5.13
CA MET A 38 2.15 -5.09 -4.04
C MET A 38 1.85 -3.68 -4.53
N THR A 39 2.46 -3.27 -5.64
CA THR A 39 2.23 -1.95 -6.25
C THR A 39 0.86 -1.89 -6.90
N LEU A 40 0.46 -2.93 -7.65
CA LEU A 40 -0.86 -3.03 -8.26
C LEU A 40 -1.99 -3.01 -7.22
N LEU A 41 -1.84 -3.78 -6.13
CA LEU A 41 -2.77 -3.76 -5.01
C LEU A 41 -2.83 -2.36 -4.38
N PHE A 42 -1.68 -1.73 -4.14
CA PHE A 42 -1.67 -0.42 -3.49
C PHE A 42 -2.24 0.69 -4.38
N LYS A 43 -2.07 0.63 -5.72
CA LYS A 43 -2.78 1.53 -6.65
C LYS A 43 -4.29 1.46 -6.47
N ARG A 44 -4.85 0.25 -6.36
CA ARG A 44 -6.29 0.06 -6.14
C ARG A 44 -6.73 0.49 -4.74
N ILE A 45 -5.88 0.34 -3.73
CA ILE A 45 -6.11 0.90 -2.41
C ILE A 45 -6.14 2.43 -2.46
N MET A 46 -5.22 3.07 -3.20
CA MET A 46 -5.21 4.53 -3.39
C MET A 46 -6.52 5.00 -4.02
N GLU A 47 -6.98 4.33 -5.08
CA GLU A 47 -8.26 4.59 -5.72
C GLU A 47 -9.43 4.46 -4.72
N TYR A 48 -9.45 3.40 -3.91
CA TYR A 48 -10.46 3.20 -2.86
C TYR A 48 -10.50 4.33 -1.82
N ILE A 49 -9.33 4.85 -1.41
CA ILE A 49 -9.26 5.98 -0.46
C ILE A 49 -9.40 7.35 -1.12
N GLY A 50 -9.64 7.41 -2.44
CA GLY A 50 -9.87 8.64 -3.19
C GLY A 50 -8.58 9.39 -3.56
N LEU A 51 -7.43 8.73 -3.59
CA LEU A 51 -6.17 9.26 -4.11
C LEU A 51 -5.92 8.77 -5.53
N ASN A 52 -5.33 9.63 -6.38
CA ASN A 52 -5.05 9.24 -7.76
C ASN A 52 -3.95 8.15 -7.83
N PRO A 53 -4.24 6.96 -8.40
CA PRO A 53 -3.27 5.85 -8.48
C PRO A 53 -2.06 6.16 -9.37
N GLU A 54 -2.16 7.16 -10.25
CA GLU A 54 -1.05 7.62 -11.09
C GLU A 54 0.09 8.27 -10.30
N ARG A 55 -0.13 8.56 -9.01
CA ARG A 55 0.92 9.01 -8.08
C ARG A 55 1.89 7.89 -7.69
N LEU A 56 1.60 6.63 -8.03
CA LEU A 56 2.47 5.49 -7.78
C LEU A 56 2.88 4.85 -9.10
N HIS A 57 4.18 4.72 -9.35
CA HIS A 57 4.70 4.07 -10.56
C HIS A 57 5.71 3.00 -10.20
N ILE A 58 5.68 1.87 -10.92
CA ILE A 58 6.72 0.86 -10.90
C ILE A 58 7.20 0.60 -12.31
N GLU A 59 8.53 0.56 -12.48
CA GLU A 59 9.17 0.28 -13.76
C GLU A 59 10.20 -0.82 -13.62
N PHE A 60 10.36 -1.65 -14.66
CA PHE A 60 11.33 -2.74 -14.68
C PHE A 60 12.36 -2.57 -15.78
N MET A 61 13.64 -2.64 -15.41
CA MET A 61 14.75 -2.29 -16.29
C MET A 61 15.99 -3.14 -16.01
N THR A 62 16.95 -3.07 -16.93
CA THR A 62 18.30 -3.65 -16.79
C THR A 62 19.32 -2.56 -16.43
N SER A 63 20.53 -2.96 -16.06
CA SER A 63 21.63 -2.01 -15.81
C SER A 63 22.04 -1.21 -17.05
N SER A 64 21.74 -1.71 -18.26
CA SER A 64 22.00 -1.03 -19.52
C SER A 64 20.93 -0.02 -19.94
N ASP A 65 19.79 0.03 -19.26
CA ASP A 65 18.62 0.84 -19.67
C ASP A 65 18.68 2.29 -19.14
N ALA A 66 19.87 2.89 -19.05
CA ALA A 66 20.06 4.20 -18.41
C ALA A 66 19.25 5.33 -19.08
N GLN A 67 19.17 5.34 -20.41
CA GLN A 67 18.37 6.31 -21.15
C GLN A 67 16.87 6.13 -20.86
N HIS A 68 16.39 4.88 -20.91
CA HIS A 68 14.99 4.55 -20.62
C HIS A 68 14.62 4.93 -19.18
N PHE A 69 15.49 4.69 -18.21
CA PHE A 69 15.29 5.14 -16.83
C PHE A 69 15.10 6.66 -16.73
N ALA A 70 15.98 7.44 -17.37
CA ALA A 70 15.88 8.89 -17.37
C ALA A 70 14.57 9.38 -18.00
N GLU A 71 14.18 8.81 -19.15
CA GLU A 71 12.92 9.11 -19.82
C GLU A 71 11.71 8.79 -18.93
N THR A 72 11.66 7.60 -18.33
CA THR A 72 10.54 7.20 -17.47
C THR A 72 10.43 8.06 -16.22
N VAL A 73 11.55 8.40 -15.57
CA VAL A 73 11.55 9.28 -14.39
C VAL A 73 11.09 10.69 -14.78
N ASN A 74 11.59 11.25 -15.88
CA ASN A 74 11.16 12.56 -16.37
C ASN A 74 9.65 12.59 -16.66
N ASN A 75 9.14 11.57 -17.35
CA ASN A 75 7.70 11.45 -17.63
C ASN A 75 6.87 11.31 -16.34
N PHE A 76 7.36 10.56 -15.36
CA PHE A 76 6.70 10.45 -14.06
C PHE A 76 6.71 11.79 -13.31
N SER A 77 7.85 12.47 -13.23
CA SER A 77 7.95 13.79 -12.61
C SER A 77 7.02 14.81 -13.24
N GLU A 78 6.91 14.83 -14.57
CA GLU A 78 5.97 15.69 -15.29
C GLU A 78 4.51 15.38 -14.95
N ARG A 79 4.15 14.09 -14.91
CA ARG A 79 2.83 13.65 -14.48
C ARG A 79 2.51 14.10 -13.05
N ILE A 80 3.44 13.95 -12.10
CA ILE A 80 3.24 14.42 -10.72
C ILE A 80 3.09 15.94 -10.67
N ARG A 81 3.88 16.69 -11.45
CA ARG A 81 3.77 18.14 -11.56
C ARG A 81 2.38 18.58 -12.05
N LEU A 82 1.80 17.87 -13.02
CA LEU A 82 0.45 18.12 -13.54
C LEU A 82 -0.66 17.73 -12.55
N LEU A 83 -0.42 16.73 -11.69
CA LEU A 83 -1.34 16.36 -10.61
C LEU A 83 -1.29 17.35 -9.45
N GLY A 84 -0.16 18.04 -9.27
CA GLY A 84 0.06 18.96 -8.17
C GLY A 84 0.24 18.25 -6.83
N LEU A 85 0.15 19.05 -5.75
CA LEU A 85 0.30 18.55 -4.39
C LEU A 85 -0.67 17.39 -4.10
N LEU A 86 -0.25 16.48 -3.24
CA LEU A 86 -1.09 15.37 -2.79
C LEU A 86 -2.44 15.88 -2.26
N GLY A 87 -3.54 15.41 -2.85
CA GLY A 87 -4.89 15.81 -2.45
C GLY A 87 -5.44 17.07 -3.11
N ALA A 88 -4.60 17.92 -3.72
CA ALA A 88 -5.05 19.17 -4.33
C ALA A 88 -6.02 18.94 -5.50
N LYS A 89 -5.71 17.97 -6.37
CA LYS A 89 -6.58 17.60 -7.49
C LYS A 89 -7.82 16.84 -7.02
N GLU A 90 -7.69 16.13 -5.92
CA GLU A 90 -8.74 15.32 -5.30
C GLU A 90 -9.64 16.12 -4.35
N ASN A 91 -9.36 17.42 -4.12
CA ASN A 91 -10.02 18.31 -3.16
C ASN A 91 -10.07 17.73 -1.74
N LEU A 92 -8.96 17.13 -1.29
CA LEU A 92 -8.81 16.56 0.05
C LEU A 92 -7.89 17.44 0.90
N SER A 93 -8.25 17.65 2.16
CA SER A 93 -7.35 18.26 3.15
C SER A 93 -6.24 17.30 3.58
N ASP A 94 -5.11 17.85 4.06
CA ASP A 94 -3.99 17.08 4.59
C ASP A 94 -4.43 16.15 5.74
N GLU A 95 -5.35 16.63 6.59
CA GLU A 95 -5.92 15.86 7.69
C GLU A 95 -6.71 14.65 7.19
N GLU A 96 -7.59 14.83 6.20
CA GLU A 96 -8.37 13.73 5.62
C GLU A 96 -7.45 12.67 4.96
N ILE A 97 -6.42 13.13 4.25
CA ILE A 97 -5.46 12.23 3.59
C ILE A 97 -4.71 11.40 4.65
N LYS A 98 -4.23 12.04 5.71
CA LYS A 98 -3.53 11.37 6.82
C LYS A 98 -4.44 10.39 7.54
N GLU A 99 -5.69 10.74 7.80
CA GLU A 99 -6.66 9.83 8.44
C GLU A 99 -6.90 8.58 7.58
N ARG A 100 -7.18 8.77 6.29
CA ARG A 100 -7.40 7.67 5.34
C ARG A 100 -6.18 6.77 5.21
N LEU A 101 -4.99 7.36 5.07
CA LEU A 101 -3.73 6.60 4.99
C LEU A 101 -3.40 5.88 6.29
N TYR A 102 -3.67 6.50 7.44
CA TYR A 102 -3.45 5.88 8.75
C TYR A 102 -4.29 4.61 8.89
N ARG A 103 -5.57 4.65 8.50
CA ARG A 103 -6.44 3.45 8.47
C ARG A 103 -5.88 2.35 7.57
N ILE A 104 -5.30 2.70 6.42
CA ILE A 104 -4.65 1.70 5.56
C ILE A 104 -3.39 1.15 6.24
N ILE A 105 -2.55 2.00 6.82
CA ILE A 105 -1.29 1.61 7.49
C ILE A 105 -1.55 0.58 8.58
N THR A 106 -2.58 0.77 9.41
CA THR A 106 -2.93 -0.17 10.48
C THR A 106 -3.43 -1.52 9.92
N LEU A 107 -4.02 -1.54 8.74
CA LEU A 107 -4.51 -2.75 8.06
C LEU A 107 -3.43 -3.48 7.24
N ILE A 108 -2.26 -2.88 6.98
CA ILE A 108 -1.20 -3.51 6.17
C ILE A 108 -0.83 -4.93 6.62
N PRO A 109 -0.66 -5.23 7.93
CA PRO A 109 -0.35 -6.58 8.38
C PRO A 109 -1.43 -7.60 7.97
N TYR A 110 -2.70 -7.25 8.16
CA TYR A 110 -3.83 -8.07 7.73
C TYR A 110 -3.85 -8.25 6.21
N ILE A 111 -3.76 -7.15 5.44
CA ILE A 111 -3.75 -7.18 3.97
C ILE A 111 -2.66 -8.11 3.44
N LYS A 112 -1.44 -8.04 3.99
CA LYS A 112 -0.33 -8.91 3.59
C LYS A 112 -0.59 -10.39 3.86
N ILE A 113 -1.31 -10.71 4.93
CA ILE A 113 -1.66 -12.09 5.29
C ILE A 113 -2.78 -12.58 4.38
N ALA A 114 -3.85 -11.80 4.24
CA ALA A 114 -5.01 -12.11 3.41
C ALA A 114 -4.63 -12.30 1.94
N GLU A 115 -3.75 -11.44 1.42
CA GLU A 115 -3.33 -11.44 0.02
C GLU A 115 -2.05 -12.27 -0.23
N ARG A 116 -1.57 -13.04 0.75
CA ARG A 116 -0.26 -13.71 0.66
C ARG A 116 -0.06 -14.52 -0.60
N GLU A 117 -1.09 -15.26 -1.04
CA GLU A 117 -1.00 -16.10 -2.23
C GLU A 117 -1.08 -15.28 -3.52
N LYS A 118 -1.98 -14.28 -3.60
CA LYS A 118 -2.04 -13.36 -4.75
C LYS A 118 -0.75 -12.59 -4.94
N LEU A 119 -0.12 -12.16 -3.85
CA LEU A 119 1.12 -11.40 -3.89
C LEU A 119 2.32 -12.23 -4.39
N LYS A 120 2.26 -13.56 -4.35
CA LYS A 120 3.29 -14.46 -4.87
C LYS A 120 3.11 -14.83 -6.35
N LEU A 121 2.01 -14.42 -6.99
CA LEU A 121 1.75 -14.76 -8.39
C LEU A 121 2.85 -14.19 -9.31
N LYS A 122 3.30 -14.98 -10.27
CA LYS A 122 4.30 -14.58 -11.26
C LYS A 122 3.60 -14.19 -12.56
N ILE A 123 3.14 -12.95 -12.64
CA ILE A 123 2.35 -12.47 -13.78
C ILE A 123 3.28 -11.69 -14.71
N ASN A 124 3.52 -12.28 -15.88
CA ASN A 124 4.41 -11.73 -16.90
C ASN A 124 3.69 -10.85 -17.91
N ASN A 125 2.37 -11.02 -18.05
CA ASN A 125 1.58 -10.32 -19.05
C ASN A 125 1.04 -8.99 -18.48
N PRO A 126 1.46 -7.83 -19.01
CA PRO A 126 0.97 -6.53 -18.56
C PRO A 126 -0.55 -6.37 -18.69
N ASP A 127 -1.19 -7.00 -19.68
CA ASP A 127 -2.64 -6.93 -19.91
C ASP A 127 -3.47 -7.59 -18.80
N GLU A 128 -2.81 -8.32 -17.90
CA GLU A 128 -3.44 -8.99 -16.75
C GLU A 128 -3.27 -8.21 -15.45
N TRP A 129 -2.36 -7.24 -15.40
CA TRP A 129 -1.99 -6.54 -14.15
C TRP A 129 -3.19 -5.86 -13.49
N ASP A 130 -4.02 -5.17 -14.28
CA ASP A 130 -5.21 -4.48 -13.78
C ASP A 130 -6.36 -5.41 -13.39
N LYS A 131 -6.31 -6.69 -13.78
CA LYS A 131 -7.36 -7.67 -13.52
C LYS A 131 -7.20 -8.39 -12.17
N ILE A 132 -6.00 -8.36 -11.58
CA ILE A 132 -5.68 -9.09 -10.34
C ILE A 132 -6.44 -8.51 -9.14
N PHE A 133 -6.44 -7.18 -9.06
CA PHE A 133 -7.05 -6.40 -7.99
C PHE A 133 -8.05 -5.44 -8.64
N THR A 134 -9.33 -5.75 -8.52
CA THR A 134 -10.41 -4.82 -8.90
C THR A 134 -10.71 -3.89 -7.73
N LEU A 135 -11.31 -2.73 -8.01
CA LEU A 135 -11.73 -1.81 -6.95
C LEU A 135 -12.72 -2.47 -5.98
N GLU A 136 -13.68 -3.22 -6.51
CA GLU A 136 -14.65 -3.99 -5.72
C GLU A 136 -13.97 -5.04 -4.83
N TYR A 137 -12.95 -5.73 -5.36
CA TYR A 137 -12.17 -6.67 -4.58
C TYR A 137 -11.47 -5.99 -3.40
N VAL A 138 -10.81 -4.85 -3.64
CA VAL A 138 -10.09 -4.11 -2.59
C VAL A 138 -11.03 -3.52 -1.56
N LYS A 139 -12.20 -3.01 -1.99
CA LYS A 139 -13.25 -2.55 -1.09
C LYS A 139 -13.66 -3.68 -0.13
N ASN A 140 -14.01 -4.85 -0.67
CA ASN A 140 -14.38 -6.00 0.14
C ASN A 140 -13.24 -6.46 1.07
N LEU A 141 -11.99 -6.46 0.60
CA LEU A 141 -10.82 -6.78 1.42
C LEU A 141 -10.68 -5.84 2.63
N ILE A 142 -10.87 -4.54 2.45
CA ILE A 142 -10.72 -3.54 3.52
C ILE A 142 -11.94 -3.57 4.46
N GLU A 143 -13.15 -3.71 3.93
CA GLU A 143 -14.40 -3.70 4.72
C GLU A 143 -14.62 -5.00 5.51
N SER A 144 -14.13 -6.13 5.00
CA SER A 144 -14.17 -7.43 5.70
C SER A 144 -13.02 -7.64 6.70
N ALA A 145 -12.14 -6.64 6.85
CA ALA A 145 -11.05 -6.72 7.81
C ALA A 145 -11.59 -6.97 9.22
N PRO A 146 -11.13 -8.02 9.92
CA PRO A 146 -11.65 -8.34 11.25
C PRO A 146 -11.33 -7.20 12.21
N SER A 147 -12.36 -6.67 12.85
CA SER A 147 -12.22 -5.83 14.04
C SER A 147 -12.39 -6.69 15.28
N TYR A 148 -11.48 -6.53 16.22
CA TYR A 148 -11.60 -7.14 17.53
C TYR A 148 -11.98 -6.04 18.50
N TRP A 149 -12.98 -6.29 19.33
CA TRP A 149 -13.43 -5.35 20.34
C TRP A 149 -13.28 -5.98 21.71
N ILE A 150 -12.68 -5.23 22.64
CA ILE A 150 -12.61 -5.63 24.04
C ILE A 150 -13.88 -5.16 24.72
N ASP A 151 -14.61 -6.12 25.28
CA ASP A 151 -15.77 -5.90 26.13
C ASP A 151 -15.33 -5.23 27.44
N PRO A 152 -15.66 -3.94 27.68
CA PRO A 152 -15.20 -3.20 28.85
C PRO A 152 -15.72 -3.80 30.15
N GLU A 153 -16.90 -4.43 30.14
CA GLU A 153 -17.47 -5.07 31.33
C GLU A 153 -16.70 -6.33 31.73
N LYS A 154 -16.11 -7.02 30.74
CA LYS A 154 -15.29 -8.22 30.94
C LYS A 154 -13.79 -7.92 31.04
N CYS A 155 -13.37 -6.69 30.78
CA CYS A 155 -11.97 -6.29 30.81
C CYS A 155 -11.46 -6.20 32.26
N SER A 156 -10.61 -7.16 32.65
CA SER A 156 -9.95 -7.15 33.97
C SER A 156 -8.70 -6.24 34.04
N ALA A 157 -8.40 -5.49 32.97
CA ALA A 157 -7.21 -4.65 32.85
C ALA A 157 -5.88 -5.38 33.09
N CYS A 158 -5.80 -6.66 32.73
CA CYS A 158 -4.60 -7.48 32.92
C CYS A 158 -3.43 -7.13 31.97
N THR A 159 -3.62 -6.24 31.00
CA THR A 159 -2.64 -5.79 29.99
C THR A 159 -2.08 -6.86 29.05
N LEU A 160 -2.48 -8.13 29.18
CA LEU A 160 -2.00 -9.24 28.37
C LEU A 160 -2.27 -9.04 26.87
N CYS A 161 -3.41 -8.43 26.52
CA CYS A 161 -3.73 -8.09 25.13
C CYS A 161 -2.71 -7.12 24.54
N ALA A 162 -2.30 -6.10 25.30
CA ALA A 162 -1.36 -5.07 24.85
C ALA A 162 0.05 -5.65 24.70
N GLN A 163 0.50 -6.43 25.70
CA GLN A 163 1.80 -7.09 25.67
C GLN A 163 1.92 -8.12 24.53
N ARG A 164 0.85 -8.82 24.19
CA ARG A 164 0.82 -9.80 23.10
C ARG A 164 0.55 -9.19 21.74
N CYS A 165 0.21 -7.90 21.67
CA CYS A 165 -0.14 -7.27 20.42
C CYS A 165 1.10 -7.17 19.52
N PRO A 166 1.16 -7.91 18.40
CA PRO A 166 2.35 -7.94 17.54
C PRO A 166 2.56 -6.61 16.79
N VAL A 167 1.56 -5.73 16.82
CA VAL A 167 1.52 -4.47 16.07
C VAL A 167 1.25 -3.26 16.96
N SER A 168 1.26 -3.44 18.29
CA SER A 168 1.00 -2.36 19.26
C SER A 168 -0.28 -1.56 19.00
N ALA A 169 -1.31 -2.18 18.43
CA ALA A 169 -2.62 -1.57 18.19
C ALA A 169 -3.47 -1.44 19.46
N ILE A 170 -3.02 -2.00 20.58
CA ILE A 170 -3.78 -2.16 21.81
C ILE A 170 -3.08 -1.36 22.91
N ASP A 171 -3.73 -0.29 23.37
CA ASP A 171 -3.21 0.65 24.37
C ASP A 171 -3.16 0.04 25.79
N GLY A 172 -4.04 -0.92 26.09
CA GLY A 172 -4.00 -1.71 27.34
C GLY A 172 -4.60 -1.03 28.58
N GLY A 173 -5.32 0.07 28.44
CA GLY A 173 -5.97 0.76 29.56
C GLY A 173 -7.26 0.08 30.07
N LYS A 174 -7.51 0.17 31.38
CA LYS A 174 -8.77 -0.29 32.00
C LYS A 174 -9.98 0.45 31.40
N ASN A 175 -10.98 -0.30 30.95
CA ASN A 175 -12.21 0.22 30.31
C ASN A 175 -11.96 1.14 29.09
N LYS A 176 -10.76 1.10 28.50
CA LYS A 176 -10.51 1.82 27.25
C LYS A 176 -10.83 0.91 26.08
N ILE A 177 -11.66 1.39 25.17
CA ILE A 177 -11.87 0.75 23.87
C ILE A 177 -10.61 1.00 23.03
N HIS A 178 -10.02 -0.07 22.51
CA HIS A 178 -8.85 -0.03 21.63
C HIS A 178 -8.88 -1.24 20.69
#